data_AF-M0JZF1-F1
#
_entry.id   AF-M0JZF1-F1
#
_cell.length_a   1.000
_cell.length_b   1.000
_cell.length_c   1.000
_cell.angle_alpha   90.00
_cell.angle_beta   90.00
_cell.angle_gamma   90.00
#
_symmetry.space_group_name_H-M   'P 1'
#
loop_
_entity.id
_entity.type
_entity.pdbx_description
1 polymer ?
#
loop_
_entity_poly.entity_id
_entity_poly.type
_entity_poly.pdbx_seq_one_letter_code
_entity_poly.pdbx_strand_id
1 'polypeptide(L)'
;MTTKSEGAVLENLASIQQALNLEANIQQYGELLVSELTTRELQIRLPARTAAACYLIACRLQEIPIRVARISDTSTATKSEILNEMQRVSDALDLGIPNDDPTVILEEACEDFRSPPTSKLAHNR
;
A
#
# COMPACT_ATOMS: atom_id res chain seq x y z
N MET A 1 -0.84 -25.02 12.70
CA MET A 1 0.00 -25.11 11.48
C MET A 1 0.19 -23.73 10.86
N THR A 2 0.96 -22.84 11.49
CA THR A 2 1.04 -21.40 11.13
C THR A 2 2.41 -20.99 10.56
N THR A 3 3.49 -21.62 11.01
CA THR A 3 4.88 -21.23 10.69
C THR A 3 5.23 -21.33 9.19
N LYS A 4 4.71 -22.32 8.47
CA LYS A 4 4.92 -22.46 7.02
C LYS A 4 4.22 -21.36 6.22
N SER A 5 3.11 -20.83 6.74
CA SER A 5 2.35 -19.76 6.11
C SER A 5 3.04 -18.41 6.31
N GLU A 6 3.55 -18.17 7.52
CA GLU A 6 4.33 -16.97 7.87
C GLU A 6 5.59 -16.84 7.01
N GLY A 7 6.43 -17.88 6.94
CA GLY A 7 7.65 -17.85 6.13
C GLY A 7 7.39 -17.51 4.66
N ALA A 8 6.32 -18.07 4.08
CA ALA A 8 5.91 -17.74 2.72
C ALA A 8 5.47 -16.28 2.57
N VAL A 9 4.80 -15.68 3.58
CA VAL A 9 4.45 -14.26 3.55
C VAL A 9 5.72 -13.40 3.55
N LEU A 10 6.70 -13.73 4.39
CA LEU A 10 7.96 -12.99 4.49
C LEU A 10 8.77 -13.04 3.18
N GLU A 11 8.83 -14.21 2.53
CA GLU A 11 9.47 -14.36 1.21
C GLU A 11 8.79 -13.48 0.13
N ASN A 12 7.45 -13.43 0.14
CA ASN A 12 6.70 -12.56 -0.78
C ASN A 12 6.93 -11.08 -0.47
N LEU A 13 7.01 -10.68 0.81
CA LEU A 13 7.32 -9.31 1.22
C LEU A 13 8.69 -8.85 0.71
N ALA A 14 9.73 -9.69 0.91
CA ALA A 14 11.07 -9.41 0.42
C ALA A 14 11.10 -9.29 -1.12
N SER A 15 10.33 -10.14 -1.81
CA SER A 15 10.22 -10.10 -3.27
C SER A 15 9.59 -8.80 -3.77
N ILE A 16 8.54 -8.31 -3.10
CA ILE A 16 7.88 -7.03 -3.40
C ILE A 16 8.84 -5.85 -3.14
N GLN A 17 9.52 -5.83 -1.99
CA GLN A 17 10.51 -4.81 -1.66
C GLN A 17 11.62 -4.73 -2.72
N GLN A 18 12.17 -5.88 -3.11
CA GLN A 18 13.22 -5.96 -4.13
C GLN A 18 12.74 -5.46 -5.49
N ALA A 19 11.52 -5.83 -5.90
CA ALA A 19 10.97 -5.43 -7.19
C ALA A 19 10.64 -3.93 -7.26
N LEU A 20 10.17 -3.34 -6.16
CA LEU A 20 9.81 -1.92 -6.10
C LEU A 20 11.00 -1.01 -5.79
N ASN A 21 12.03 -1.56 -5.15
CA ASN A 21 13.29 -0.90 -4.80
C ASN A 21 13.06 0.49 -4.16
N LEU A 22 12.17 0.54 -3.16
CA LEU A 22 11.95 1.77 -2.38
C LEU A 22 13.10 1.94 -1.38
N GLU A 23 13.60 3.16 -1.22
CA GLU A 23 14.72 3.46 -0.30
C GLU A 23 14.35 3.26 1.18
N ALA A 24 13.07 3.34 1.51
CA ALA A 24 12.57 3.09 2.85
C ALA A 24 12.54 1.59 3.18
N ASN A 25 12.83 1.26 4.43
CA ASN A 25 12.80 -0.11 4.94
C ASN A 25 11.36 -0.61 5.20
N ILE A 26 10.52 -0.57 4.17
CA ILE A 26 9.11 -0.98 4.23
C ILE A 26 8.97 -2.46 4.54
N GLN A 27 9.89 -3.28 4.05
CA GLN A 27 9.94 -4.70 4.39
C GLN A 27 9.89 -4.91 5.91
N GLN A 28 10.75 -4.24 6.69
CA GLN A 28 10.80 -4.43 8.14
C GLN A 28 9.45 -4.09 8.83
N TYR A 29 8.77 -3.03 8.40
CA TYR A 29 7.44 -2.70 8.90
C TYR A 29 6.39 -3.75 8.49
N GLY A 30 6.48 -4.27 7.26
CA GLY A 30 5.68 -5.40 6.80
C GLY A 30 5.86 -6.65 7.65
N GLU A 31 7.11 -6.98 8.01
CA GLU A 31 7.44 -8.12 8.87
C GLU A 31 6.85 -7.97 10.28
N LEU A 32 6.86 -6.75 10.85
CA LEU A 32 6.22 -6.48 12.15
C LEU A 32 4.71 -6.74 12.10
N LEU A 33 4.03 -6.32 11.02
CA LEU A 33 2.60 -6.59 10.84
C LEU A 33 2.31 -8.08 10.73
N VAL A 34 3.14 -8.83 10.01
CA VAL A 34 3.01 -10.28 9.88
C VAL A 34 3.25 -10.97 11.22
N SER A 35 4.24 -10.53 11.99
CA SER A 35 4.50 -11.05 13.34
C SER A 35 3.30 -10.79 14.26
N GLU A 36 2.69 -9.61 14.18
CA GLU A 36 1.50 -9.26 14.97
C GLU A 36 0.29 -10.12 14.57
N LEU A 37 0.06 -10.32 13.27
CA LEU A 37 -0.97 -11.25 12.77
C LEU A 37 -0.78 -12.66 13.34
N THR A 38 0.45 -13.18 13.29
CA THR A 38 0.77 -14.53 13.81
C THR A 38 0.61 -14.60 15.32
N THR A 39 1.05 -13.58 16.05
CA THR A 39 0.96 -13.48 17.52
C THR A 39 -0.48 -13.46 18.01
N ARG A 40 -1.37 -12.76 17.28
CA ARG A 40 -2.81 -12.74 17.56
C ARG A 40 -3.56 -13.95 17.00
N GLU A 41 -2.84 -14.95 16.47
CA GLU A 41 -3.39 -16.14 15.81
C GLU A 41 -4.38 -15.81 14.67
N LEU A 42 -4.21 -14.65 14.03
CA LEU A 42 -5.04 -14.21 12.92
C LEU A 42 -4.71 -15.04 11.68
N GLN A 43 -5.76 -15.47 10.98
CA GLN A 43 -5.60 -16.34 9.82
C GLN A 43 -4.88 -15.62 8.66
N ILE A 44 -3.79 -16.22 8.18
CA ILE A 44 -3.19 -15.90 6.88
C ILE A 44 -4.00 -16.64 5.82
N ARG A 45 -4.71 -15.90 4.96
CA ARG A 45 -5.57 -16.48 3.91
C ARG A 45 -4.75 -17.02 2.74
N LEU A 46 -3.93 -16.14 2.16
CA LEU A 46 -3.01 -16.46 1.07
C LEU A 46 -1.71 -15.69 1.29
N PRO A 47 -0.54 -16.34 1.24
CA PRO A 47 0.73 -15.67 1.54
C PRO A 47 1.02 -14.43 0.69
N ALA A 48 0.93 -14.55 -0.64
CA ALA A 48 1.19 -13.43 -1.56
C ALA A 48 0.22 -12.26 -1.38
N ARG A 49 -1.06 -12.55 -1.11
CA ARG A 49 -2.08 -11.53 -0.84
C ARG A 49 -1.83 -10.81 0.48
N THR A 50 -1.52 -11.58 1.53
CA THR A 50 -1.25 -11.05 2.87
C THR A 50 0.03 -10.20 2.86
N ALA A 51 1.07 -10.65 2.16
CA ALA A 51 2.31 -9.90 1.96
C ALA A 51 2.06 -8.56 1.27
N ALA A 52 1.36 -8.56 0.13
CA ALA A 52 1.05 -7.33 -0.60
C ALA A 52 0.19 -6.36 0.21
N ALA A 53 -0.77 -6.87 0.99
CA ALA A 53 -1.57 -6.06 1.90
C ALA A 53 -0.72 -5.44 3.02
N CYS A 54 0.11 -6.25 3.71
CA CYS A 54 1.00 -5.76 4.77
C CYS A 54 2.02 -4.74 4.23
N TYR A 55 2.52 -4.93 3.01
CA TYR A 55 3.40 -3.98 2.35
C TYR A 55 2.70 -2.64 2.07
N LEU A 56 1.47 -2.68 1.56
CA LEU A 56 0.68 -1.47 1.33
C LEU A 56 0.37 -0.72 2.63
N ILE A 57 0.02 -1.45 3.69
CA ILE A 57 -0.19 -0.90 5.04
C ILE A 57 1.09 -0.20 5.53
N ALA A 58 2.23 -0.89 5.44
CA ALA A 58 3.52 -0.35 5.85
C ALA A 58 3.86 0.94 5.07
N CYS A 59 3.64 0.97 3.76
CA CYS A 59 3.81 2.20 2.98
C CYS A 59 2.91 3.33 3.47
N ARG A 60 1.63 3.06 3.76
CA ARG A 60 0.68 4.09 4.22
C ARG A 60 1.05 4.63 5.60
N LEU A 61 1.45 3.76 6.54
CA LEU A 61 1.91 4.17 7.87
C LEU A 61 3.21 4.98 7.83
N GLN A 62 4.03 4.79 6.80
CA GLN A 62 5.26 5.56 6.56
C GLN A 62 5.03 6.73 5.59
N GLU A 63 3.78 7.05 5.27
CA GLU A 63 3.40 8.15 4.35
C GLU A 63 4.07 8.06 2.97
N ILE A 64 4.39 6.84 2.51
CA ILE A 64 5.00 6.61 1.20
C ILE A 64 3.91 6.47 0.15
N PRO A 65 3.81 7.40 -0.82
CA PRO A 65 2.80 7.31 -1.85
C PRO A 65 3.13 6.17 -2.81
N ILE A 66 2.38 5.09 -2.72
CA ILE A 66 2.43 3.99 -3.68
C ILE A 66 1.02 3.62 -4.14
N ARG A 67 0.87 3.46 -5.45
CA ARG A 67 -0.38 2.94 -6.03
C ARG A 67 -0.44 1.44 -5.79
N VAL A 68 -1.59 0.93 -5.35
CA VAL A 68 -1.83 -0.52 -5.19
C VAL A 68 -1.52 -1.28 -6.49
N ALA A 69 -1.71 -0.64 -7.64
CA ALA A 69 -1.37 -1.19 -8.95
C ALA A 69 0.11 -1.61 -9.07
N ARG A 70 1.04 -0.79 -8.55
CA ARG A 70 2.47 -1.13 -8.62
C ARG A 70 2.80 -2.36 -7.79
N ILE A 71 2.09 -2.55 -6.68
CA ILE A 71 2.26 -3.73 -5.81
C ILE A 71 1.65 -4.95 -6.50
N SER A 72 0.45 -4.82 -7.09
CA SER A 72 -0.18 -5.93 -7.82
C SER A 72 0.64 -6.40 -9.00
N ASP A 73 1.37 -5.51 -9.68
CA ASP A 73 2.24 -5.88 -10.81
C ASP A 73 3.44 -6.75 -10.37
N THR A 74 3.77 -6.73 -9.08
CA THR A 74 4.86 -7.52 -8.46
C THR A 74 4.38 -8.76 -7.69
N SER A 75 3.06 -8.99 -7.66
CA SER A 75 2.43 -10.04 -6.87
C SER A 75 1.48 -10.86 -7.73
N THR A 76 1.13 -12.06 -7.29
CA THR A 76 0.05 -12.84 -7.92
C THR A 76 -1.33 -12.37 -7.48
N ALA A 77 -1.42 -11.46 -6.50
CA ALA A 77 -2.66 -10.88 -6.02
C ALA A 77 -3.12 -9.69 -6.88
N THR A 78 -4.39 -9.67 -7.23
CA THR A 78 -5.04 -8.55 -7.92
C THR A 78 -5.22 -7.34 -7.00
N LYS A 79 -5.43 -6.15 -7.58
CA LYS A 79 -5.65 -4.90 -6.83
C LYS A 79 -6.78 -5.02 -5.80
N SER A 80 -7.92 -5.58 -6.20
CA SER A 80 -9.09 -5.72 -5.32
C SER A 80 -8.81 -6.70 -4.17
N GLU A 81 -8.09 -7.78 -4.44
CA GLU A 81 -7.68 -8.74 -3.40
C GLU A 81 -6.73 -8.10 -2.39
N ILE A 82 -5.79 -7.26 -2.85
CA ILE A 82 -4.87 -6.53 -1.97
C ILE A 82 -5.65 -5.54 -1.09
N LEU A 83 -6.55 -4.74 -1.67
CA LEU A 83 -7.34 -3.76 -0.90
C LEU A 83 -8.28 -4.42 0.11
N ASN A 84 -8.96 -5.51 -0.28
CA ASN A 84 -9.84 -6.25 0.61
C ASN A 84 -9.07 -6.88 1.78
N GLU A 85 -7.88 -7.40 1.51
CA GLU A 85 -7.05 -8.00 2.55
C GLU A 85 -6.40 -6.94 3.44
N MET A 86 -6.00 -5.80 2.86
CA MET A 86 -5.54 -4.63 3.61
C MET A 86 -6.61 -4.16 4.59
N GLN A 87 -7.85 -3.96 4.14
CA GLN A 87 -8.94 -3.56 5.04
C GLN A 87 -9.11 -4.56 6.19
N ARG A 88 -9.17 -5.86 5.87
CA ARG A 88 -9.27 -6.91 6.90
C ARG A 88 -8.13 -6.87 7.91
N VAL A 89 -6.89 -6.74 7.44
CA VAL A 89 -5.71 -6.71 8.32
C VAL A 89 -5.73 -5.44 9.18
N SER A 90 -6.02 -4.28 8.59
CA SER A 90 -6.15 -3.03 9.31
C SER A 90 -7.23 -3.09 10.39
N ASP A 91 -8.40 -3.66 10.09
CA ASP A 91 -9.50 -3.84 11.04
C ASP A 91 -9.11 -4.80 12.18
N ALA A 92 -8.49 -5.94 11.83
CA ALA A 92 -8.09 -6.94 12.82
C ALA A 92 -6.96 -6.47 13.75
N LEU A 93 -6.14 -5.54 13.27
CA LEU A 93 -5.04 -4.95 14.02
C LEU A 93 -5.39 -3.59 14.66
N ASP A 94 -6.59 -3.06 14.41
CA ASP A 94 -7.08 -1.76 14.88
C ASP A 94 -6.14 -0.58 14.50
N LEU A 95 -5.66 -0.58 13.25
CA LEU A 95 -4.63 0.37 12.80
C LEU A 95 -5.20 1.74 12.39
N GLY A 96 -6.52 1.87 12.22
CA GLY A 96 -7.16 3.14 11.83
C GLY A 96 -6.70 3.72 10.49
N ILE A 97 -6.20 2.90 9.57
CA ILE A 97 -5.60 3.38 8.31
C ILE A 97 -6.70 3.74 7.30
N PRO A 98 -6.72 4.97 6.76
CA PRO A 98 -7.69 5.36 5.74
C PRO A 98 -7.53 4.48 4.49
N ASN A 99 -8.66 4.01 3.94
CA ASN A 99 -8.66 3.09 2.79
C ASN A 99 -8.33 3.81 1.47
N ASP A 100 -8.38 5.15 1.45
CA ASP A 100 -8.28 5.95 0.23
C ASP A 100 -6.97 5.72 -0.54
N ASP A 101 -7.07 5.52 -1.85
CA ASP A 101 -5.94 5.51 -2.76
C ASP A 101 -5.39 6.95 -2.81
N PRO A 102 -4.07 7.19 -2.64
CA PRO A 102 -3.49 8.55 -2.66
C PRO A 102 -3.76 9.31 -3.97
N THR A 103 -4.26 8.65 -5.01
CA THR A 103 -4.78 9.31 -6.21
C THR A 103 -5.96 10.25 -5.90
N VAL A 104 -6.79 9.98 -4.89
CA VAL A 104 -7.90 10.85 -4.46
C VAL A 104 -7.37 12.19 -3.93
N ILE A 105 -6.27 12.18 -3.18
CA ILE A 105 -5.64 13.41 -2.64
C ILE A 105 -4.96 14.22 -3.76
N LEU A 106 -4.37 13.52 -4.74
CA LEU A 106 -3.73 14.17 -5.89
C LEU A 106 -4.73 14.84 -6.84
N GLU A 107 -5.94 14.29 -6.99
CA GLU A 107 -6.97 14.90 -7.84
C GLU A 107 -7.50 16.22 -7.23
N GLU A 108 -7.76 16.28 -5.91
CA GLU A 108 -8.10 17.54 -5.23
C GLU A 108 -6.95 18.56 -5.29
N ALA A 109 -5.71 18.14 -5.03
CA ALA A 109 -4.57 19.04 -5.09
C ALA A 109 -4.28 19.56 -6.52
N CYS A 110 -4.53 18.76 -7.57
CA CYS A 110 -4.33 19.17 -8.96
C CYS A 110 -5.45 20.06 -9.49
N GLU A 111 -6.65 20.02 -8.91
CA GLU A 111 -7.71 20.99 -9.23
C GLU A 111 -7.39 22.39 -8.70
N ASP A 112 -6.77 22.50 -7.52
CA ASP A 112 -6.35 23.79 -6.95
C ASP A 112 -5.21 24.48 -7.73
N PHE A 113 -4.38 23.72 -8.46
CA PHE A 113 -3.33 24.27 -9.33
C PHE A 113 -3.79 24.64 -10.75
N ARG A 114 -5.06 24.39 -11.14
CA ARG A 114 -5.63 24.91 -12.40
C ARG A 114 -6.02 26.37 -12.26
N SER A 115 -5.04 27.25 -12.08
CA SER A 115 -5.24 28.67 -12.38
C SER A 115 -5.51 28.84 -13.88
N PRO A 116 -6.57 29.55 -14.31
CA PRO A 116 -6.79 29.84 -15.73
C PRO A 116 -5.63 30.70 -16.28
N PRO A 117 -5.25 30.57 -17.56
CA PRO A 117 -4.18 31.36 -18.14
C PRO A 117 -4.57 32.85 -18.13
N THR A 118 -3.97 33.65 -17.26
CA THR A 118 -4.01 35.10 -17.36
C THR A 118 -3.09 35.56 -18.49
N SER A 119 -3.63 35.65 -19.70
CA SER A 119 -3.07 36.54 -20.72
C SER A 119 -4.17 37.03 -21.66
N LYS A 120 -4.92 38.03 -21.21
CA LYS A 120 -5.45 39.04 -22.12
C LYS A 120 -4.38 40.10 -22.30
N LEU A 121 -3.42 39.84 -23.18
CA LEU A 121 -2.65 40.91 -23.83
C LEU A 121 -3.59 41.60 -24.83
N ALA A 122 -4.42 42.51 -24.31
CA ALA A 122 -5.02 43.56 -25.10
C ALA A 122 -3.92 44.58 -25.40
N HIS A 123 -3.19 44.41 -26.51
CA HIS A 123 -2.45 45.51 -27.11
C HIS A 123 -3.41 46.27 -28.03
N ASN A 124 -3.86 47.40 -27.50
CA ASN A 124 -4.58 48.43 -28.23
C ASN A 124 -3.59 49.60 -28.42
N ARG A 125 -3.42 50.02 -29.67
CA ARG A 125 -2.53 51.05 -30.24
C ARG A 125 -1.22 50.57 -30.84
#